data_AF-A0A959FVV2-F1
#
_entry.id   AF-A0A959FVV2-F1
#
_cell.length_a   1.000
_cell.length_b   1.000
_cell.length_c   1.000
_cell.angle_alpha   90.00
_cell.angle_beta   90.00
_cell.angle_gamma   90.00
#
_symmetry.space_group_name_H-M   'P 1'
#
loop_
_entity.id
_entity.type
_entity.pdbx_description
1 polymer ?
#
loop_
_entity_poly.entity_id
_entity_poly.type
_entity_poly.pdbx_seq_one_letter_code
_entity_poly.pdbx_strand_id
1 'polypeptide(L)'
;MQIHQASTFVKSMLVLGCCAIFCTASLTAQQANTVMLKWLGDQAPALQSGVSWGVPFAEGTVSPSSAFRLKNSAGQAQQVQTWPMAYWPDGSIKWIGVSTVVPPEADSVFYFGTVKKAAVVNTGHQIQLTESKDRIQINTGAIQCELPRSG
;
A
#
# COMPACT_ATOMS: atom_id res chain seq x y z
N MET A 1 46.59 50.89 -54.26
CA MET A 1 45.46 49.94 -54.38
C MET A 1 45.33 49.26 -53.01
N GLN A 2 44.12 49.26 -52.45
CA GLN A 2 43.71 48.73 -51.13
C GLN A 2 44.30 47.31 -50.87
N ILE A 3 44.41 46.77 -49.65
CA ILE A 3 43.31 46.32 -48.75
C ILE A 3 43.92 45.80 -47.40
N HIS A 4 43.23 46.11 -46.28
CA HIS A 4 43.09 45.50 -44.93
C HIS A 4 44.30 45.14 -44.02
N GLN A 5 44.43 45.70 -42.79
CA GLN A 5 43.61 45.65 -41.54
C GLN A 5 43.73 44.30 -40.79
N ALA A 6 44.41 44.27 -39.63
CA ALA A 6 43.84 44.23 -38.25
C ALA A 6 43.66 42.77 -37.75
N SER A 7 43.66 42.37 -36.47
CA SER A 7 43.48 43.05 -35.19
C SER A 7 43.93 42.07 -34.08
N THR A 8 44.75 42.59 -33.17
CA THR A 8 44.55 42.66 -31.70
C THR A 8 43.80 41.55 -30.94
N PHE A 9 44.53 41.06 -29.93
CA PHE A 9 44.16 40.19 -28.82
C PHE A 9 43.11 40.85 -27.90
N VAL A 10 41.95 40.23 -27.71
CA VAL A 10 40.94 40.66 -26.72
C VAL A 10 40.82 39.59 -25.64
N LYS A 11 41.26 39.93 -24.42
CA LYS A 11 40.93 39.25 -23.15
C LYS A 11 40.29 40.29 -22.23
N SER A 12 38.97 40.19 -22.07
CA SER A 12 38.09 40.86 -21.11
C SER A 12 36.67 40.44 -21.49
N MET A 13 35.65 40.28 -20.64
CA MET A 13 35.41 40.40 -19.20
C MET A 13 33.89 40.15 -19.04
N LEU A 14 33.45 39.73 -17.84
CA LEU A 14 32.08 39.84 -17.28
C LEU A 14 30.95 38.81 -17.59
N VAL A 15 30.61 38.04 -16.54
CA VAL A 15 29.30 37.88 -15.85
C VAL A 15 28.01 37.81 -16.67
N LEU A 16 27.21 36.74 -16.49
CA LEU A 16 25.75 36.82 -16.24
C LEU A 16 25.20 35.49 -15.71
N GLY A 17 24.24 35.56 -14.80
CA GLY A 17 23.81 34.46 -13.95
C GLY A 17 22.94 33.38 -14.58
N CYS A 18 22.79 32.30 -13.81
CA CYS A 18 21.61 31.46 -13.85
C CYS A 18 21.38 30.96 -12.43
N CYS A 19 20.37 31.51 -11.76
CA CYS A 19 19.75 30.87 -10.62
C CYS A 19 19.07 29.61 -11.17
N ALA A 20 19.86 28.53 -11.30
CA ALA A 20 19.31 27.22 -11.63
C ALA A 20 18.59 26.74 -10.38
N ILE A 21 17.31 27.12 -10.27
CA ILE A 21 16.34 26.40 -9.47
C ILE A 21 16.31 24.98 -10.08
N PHE A 22 17.20 24.13 -9.60
CA PHE A 22 17.07 22.69 -9.75
C PHE A 22 15.84 22.29 -8.92
N CYS A 23 14.66 22.51 -9.49
CA CYS A 23 13.47 21.78 -9.09
C CYS A 23 13.67 20.36 -9.62
N THR A 24 14.57 19.61 -8.97
CA THR A 24 14.58 18.17 -9.09
C THR A 24 13.29 17.73 -8.43
N ALA A 25 12.22 17.64 -9.20
CA ALA A 25 11.11 16.78 -8.84
C ALA A 25 11.71 15.39 -8.68
N SER A 26 12.03 15.03 -7.44
CA SER A 26 12.40 13.68 -7.07
C SER A 26 11.21 12.80 -7.43
N LEU A 27 11.19 12.27 -8.66
CA LEU A 27 10.43 11.06 -8.95
C LEU A 27 11.11 9.95 -8.16
N THR A 28 10.82 9.89 -6.86
CA THR A 28 11.01 8.65 -6.12
C THR A 28 10.06 7.65 -6.77
N ALA A 29 10.61 6.77 -7.58
CA ALA A 29 9.97 5.49 -7.82
C ALA A 29 9.88 4.83 -6.43
N GLN A 30 8.75 5.03 -5.74
CA GLN A 30 8.48 4.39 -4.45
C GLN A 30 8.66 2.89 -4.69
N GLN A 31 9.78 2.35 -4.23
CA GLN A 31 10.05 0.93 -4.29
C GLN A 31 8.88 0.28 -3.55
N ALA A 32 8.10 -0.54 -4.26
CA ALA A 32 6.90 -1.13 -3.68
C ALA A 32 7.35 -2.06 -2.55
N ASN A 33 7.15 -1.64 -1.30
CA ASN A 33 7.47 -2.42 -0.11
C ASN A 33 6.62 -3.68 -0.14
N THR A 34 7.17 -4.75 -0.71
CA THR A 34 6.50 -6.04 -0.86
C THR A 34 7.14 -7.01 0.12
N VAL A 35 6.32 -7.58 0.99
CA VAL A 35 6.70 -8.59 1.95
C VAL A 35 6.14 -9.94 1.53
N MET A 36 6.96 -10.98 1.64
CA MET A 36 6.53 -12.36 1.48
C MET A 36 5.98 -12.86 2.82
N LEU A 37 4.79 -13.44 2.78
CA LEU A 37 4.07 -13.98 3.93
C LEU A 37 4.00 -15.51 3.78
N LYS A 38 4.12 -16.22 4.89
CA LYS A 38 3.97 -17.68 4.97
C LYS A 38 3.17 -18.08 6.20
N TRP A 39 2.58 -19.25 6.17
CA TRP A 39 1.87 -19.80 7.33
C TRP A 39 2.81 -20.13 8.48
N LEU A 40 2.32 -19.91 9.70
CA LEU A 40 2.97 -20.47 10.88
C LEU A 40 2.86 -22.00 10.81
N GLY A 41 3.99 -22.70 10.88
CA GLY A 41 4.04 -24.15 10.69
C GLY A 41 4.01 -24.60 9.22
N ASP A 42 4.14 -23.68 8.27
CA ASP A 42 4.26 -23.95 6.83
C ASP A 42 3.07 -24.73 6.20
N GLN A 43 1.91 -24.76 6.88
CA GLN A 43 0.68 -25.38 6.38
C GLN A 43 -0.49 -24.39 6.38
N ALA A 44 -1.25 -24.37 5.28
CA ALA A 44 -2.48 -23.60 5.18
C ALA A 44 -3.59 -24.21 6.07
N PRO A 45 -4.58 -23.39 6.51
CA PRO A 45 -5.74 -23.89 7.23
C PRO A 45 -6.51 -24.96 6.43
N ALA A 46 -6.94 -26.03 7.10
CA ALA A 46 -7.74 -27.09 6.50
C ALA A 46 -9.19 -26.66 6.18
N LEU A 47 -9.67 -25.59 6.82
CA LEU A 47 -11.00 -25.03 6.63
C LEU A 47 -10.90 -23.59 6.18
N GLN A 48 -11.96 -23.09 5.54
CA GLN A 48 -12.08 -21.68 5.22
C GLN A 48 -11.93 -20.85 6.50
N SER A 49 -10.94 -19.96 6.51
CA SER A 49 -10.54 -19.27 7.73
C SER A 49 -10.37 -17.78 7.47
N GLY A 50 -11.02 -16.96 8.30
CA GLY A 50 -10.67 -15.56 8.44
C GLY A 50 -9.37 -15.45 9.23
N VAL A 51 -8.39 -14.73 8.70
CA VAL A 51 -7.08 -14.57 9.31
C VAL A 51 -6.70 -13.10 9.38
N SER A 52 -6.04 -12.71 10.48
CA SER A 52 -5.59 -11.34 10.70
C SER A 52 -4.18 -11.31 11.26
N TRP A 53 -3.33 -10.40 10.76
CA TRP A 53 -1.95 -10.26 11.17
C TRP A 53 -1.48 -8.80 11.06
N GLY A 54 -0.29 -8.52 11.60
CA GLY A 54 0.37 -7.22 11.48
C GLY A 54 1.55 -7.26 10.52
N VAL A 55 1.77 -6.20 9.75
CA VAL A 55 2.98 -6.00 8.95
C VAL A 55 3.70 -4.73 9.40
N PRO A 56 4.98 -4.82 9.84
CA PRO A 56 5.75 -3.65 10.22
C PRO A 56 6.38 -2.96 9.00
N PHE A 57 6.58 -1.65 9.10
CA PHE A 57 7.32 -0.85 8.12
C PHE A 57 8.35 0.04 8.80
N ALA A 58 9.44 0.32 8.08
CA ALA A 58 10.44 1.28 8.52
C ALA A 58 9.89 2.71 8.46
N GLU A 59 10.42 3.58 9.33
CA GLU A 59 10.09 5.01 9.36
C GLU A 59 10.31 5.67 7.99
N GLY A 60 9.39 6.56 7.59
CA GLY A 60 9.42 7.27 6.32
C GLY A 60 8.97 6.48 5.09
N THR A 61 8.67 5.18 5.20
CA THR A 61 8.50 4.33 4.00
C THR A 61 7.06 4.19 3.49
N VAL A 62 6.06 4.33 4.37
CA VAL A 62 4.65 4.13 4.02
C VAL A 62 3.82 5.32 4.52
N SER A 63 3.24 6.06 3.57
CA SER A 63 2.30 7.16 3.87
C SER A 63 0.98 6.62 4.43
N PRO A 64 0.29 7.34 5.34
CA PRO A 64 -1.09 7.04 5.76
C PRO A 64 -2.11 6.95 4.61
N SER A 65 -1.84 7.60 3.48
CA SER A 65 -2.70 7.56 2.28
C SER A 65 -2.40 6.38 1.34
N SER A 66 -1.45 5.51 1.70
CA SER A 66 -1.06 4.37 0.87
C SER A 66 -2.20 3.34 0.78
N ALA A 67 -2.39 2.78 -0.40
CA ALA A 67 -3.22 1.60 -0.57
C ALA A 67 -2.37 0.32 -0.52
N PHE A 68 -3.00 -0.80 -0.22
CA PHE A 68 -2.34 -2.10 -0.10
C PHE A 68 -2.98 -3.14 -1.01
N ARG A 69 -2.21 -4.19 -1.32
CA ARG A 69 -2.68 -5.37 -2.05
C ARG A 69 -2.13 -6.64 -1.39
N LEU A 70 -2.88 -7.72 -1.56
CA LEU A 70 -2.45 -9.08 -1.26
C LEU A 70 -2.53 -9.90 -2.55
N LYS A 71 -1.49 -10.68 -2.83
CA LYS A 71 -1.45 -11.63 -3.94
C LYS A 71 -1.04 -13.01 -3.45
N ASN A 72 -1.57 -14.04 -4.07
CA ASN A 72 -1.10 -15.40 -3.84
C ASN A 72 0.15 -15.73 -4.69
N SER A 73 0.63 -16.96 -4.59
CA SER A 73 1.82 -17.44 -5.32
C SER A 73 1.65 -17.35 -6.85
N ALA A 74 0.43 -17.56 -7.35
CA ALA A 74 0.06 -17.42 -8.76
C ALA A 74 -0.08 -15.96 -9.22
N GLY A 75 0.13 -14.98 -8.34
CA GLY A 75 0.02 -13.55 -8.64
C GLY A 75 -1.41 -13.01 -8.71
N GLN A 76 -2.40 -13.83 -8.35
CA GLN A 76 -3.82 -13.48 -8.31
C GLN A 76 -4.11 -12.60 -7.09
N ALA A 77 -4.83 -11.50 -7.32
CA ALA A 77 -5.19 -10.57 -6.26
C ALA A 77 -6.23 -11.21 -5.32
N GLN A 78 -6.02 -11.02 -4.01
CA GLN A 78 -6.92 -11.49 -2.97
C GLN A 78 -7.69 -10.31 -2.38
N GLN A 79 -8.91 -10.56 -1.88
CA GLN A 79 -9.59 -9.59 -1.04
C GLN A 79 -8.77 -9.35 0.23
N VAL A 80 -8.57 -8.08 0.58
CA VAL A 80 -7.82 -7.73 1.77
C VAL A 80 -8.40 -6.46 2.38
N GLN A 81 -8.56 -6.48 3.69
CA GLN A 81 -8.87 -5.31 4.49
C GLN A 81 -7.61 -4.89 5.25
N THR A 82 -7.34 -3.59 5.29
CA THR A 82 -6.17 -3.03 5.98
C THR A 82 -6.55 -1.83 6.83
N TRP A 83 -5.92 -1.69 8.00
CA TRP A 83 -6.09 -0.53 8.87
C TRP A 83 -4.78 -0.17 9.58
N PRO A 84 -4.46 1.12 9.76
CA PRO A 84 -3.30 1.53 10.55
C PRO A 84 -3.45 1.10 12.02
N MET A 85 -2.37 0.57 12.59
CA MET A 85 -2.30 0.19 14.02
C MET A 85 -1.34 1.07 14.81
N ALA A 86 -0.27 1.57 14.18
CA ALA A 86 0.69 2.46 14.81
C ALA A 86 1.40 3.34 13.77
N TYR A 87 1.90 4.49 14.21
CA TYR A 87 2.66 5.45 13.41
C TYR A 87 4.03 5.74 14.03
N TRP A 88 4.98 6.14 13.19
CA TRP A 88 6.24 6.74 13.61
C TRP A 88 6.07 8.24 13.89
N PRO A 89 7.06 8.92 14.54
CA PRO A 89 7.00 10.36 14.81
C PRO A 89 6.81 11.24 13.57
N ASP A 90 7.32 10.81 12.40
CA ASP A 90 7.14 11.50 11.12
C ASP A 90 5.72 11.34 10.50
N GLY A 91 4.85 10.56 11.16
CA GLY A 91 3.50 10.26 10.71
C GLY A 91 3.40 9.10 9.71
N SER A 92 4.52 8.48 9.31
CA SER A 92 4.50 7.27 8.48
C SER A 92 3.94 6.08 9.25
N ILE A 93 3.33 5.13 8.54
CA ILE A 93 2.77 3.91 9.16
C ILE A 93 3.92 3.05 9.67
N LYS A 94 3.86 2.71 10.96
CA LYS A 94 4.77 1.75 11.61
C LYS A 94 4.25 0.32 11.56
N TRP A 95 2.94 0.15 11.80
CA TRP A 95 2.26 -1.15 11.74
C TRP A 95 0.92 -1.00 11.03
N ILE A 96 0.68 -1.86 10.04
CA ILE A 96 -0.64 -2.05 9.43
C ILE A 96 -1.23 -3.38 9.92
N GLY A 97 -2.50 -3.36 10.31
CA GLY A 97 -3.31 -4.55 10.48
C GLY A 97 -3.87 -4.99 9.14
N VAL A 98 -3.86 -6.29 8.90
CA VAL A 98 -4.29 -6.90 7.64
C VAL A 98 -5.25 -8.04 7.97
N SER A 99 -6.34 -8.17 7.20
CA SER A 99 -7.27 -9.29 7.30
C SER A 99 -7.72 -9.77 5.93
N THR A 100 -7.89 -11.09 5.79
CA THR A 100 -8.45 -11.73 4.60
C THR A 100 -9.17 -13.03 4.99
N VAL A 101 -9.97 -13.57 4.07
CA VAL A 101 -10.55 -14.91 4.17
C VAL A 101 -9.80 -15.81 3.20
N VAL A 102 -9.22 -16.88 3.72
CA VAL A 102 -8.46 -17.85 2.94
C VAL A 102 -9.31 -19.12 2.75
N PRO A 103 -9.46 -19.63 1.51
CA PRO A 103 -10.16 -20.90 1.29
C PRO A 103 -9.35 -22.10 1.82
N PRO A 104 -9.98 -23.27 2.03
CA PRO A 104 -9.25 -24.50 2.30
C PRO A 104 -8.19 -24.76 1.25
N GLU A 105 -7.04 -25.34 1.65
CA GLU A 105 -5.97 -25.76 0.74
C GLU A 105 -5.42 -24.63 -0.17
N ALA A 106 -5.58 -23.37 0.26
CA ALA A 106 -5.01 -22.23 -0.44
C ALA A 106 -3.47 -22.27 -0.46
N ASP A 107 -2.91 -21.38 -1.29
CA ASP A 107 -1.47 -21.15 -1.37
C ASP A 107 -0.81 -21.02 0.02
N SER A 108 0.39 -21.58 0.14
CA SER A 108 1.19 -21.49 1.36
C SER A 108 1.94 -20.16 1.51
N VAL A 109 2.04 -19.41 0.41
CA VAL A 109 2.81 -18.16 0.31
C VAL A 109 1.95 -17.06 -0.31
N PHE A 110 2.04 -15.88 0.28
CA PHE A 110 1.40 -14.66 -0.21
C PHE A 110 2.41 -13.51 -0.29
N TYR A 111 2.07 -12.51 -1.10
CA TYR A 111 2.84 -11.28 -1.25
C TYR A 111 1.94 -10.09 -0.91
N PHE A 112 2.32 -9.37 0.13
CA PHE A 112 1.61 -8.17 0.57
C PHE A 112 2.45 -6.93 0.30
N GLY A 113 1.86 -5.85 -0.18
CA GLY A 113 2.63 -4.62 -0.37
C GLY A 113 1.82 -3.40 -0.77
N THR A 114 2.50 -2.28 -0.84
CA THR A 114 1.90 -0.98 -1.17
C THR A 114 1.62 -0.84 -2.66
N VAL A 115 0.56 -0.11 -2.98
CA VAL A 115 0.17 0.29 -4.34
C VAL A 115 -0.31 1.72 -4.35
N LYS A 116 -0.24 2.37 -5.53
CA LYS A 116 -0.75 3.74 -5.72
C LYS A 116 -2.26 3.85 -5.53
N LYS A 117 -2.99 2.78 -5.88
CA LYS A 117 -4.45 2.70 -5.77
C LYS A 117 -4.83 1.25 -5.53
N ALA A 118 -5.73 1.00 -4.58
CA ALA A 118 -6.29 -0.33 -4.36
C ALA A 118 -7.15 -0.71 -5.57
N ALA A 119 -6.90 -1.88 -6.14
CA ALA A 119 -7.84 -2.48 -7.06
C ALA A 119 -9.02 -3.02 -6.24
N VAL A 120 -10.24 -2.79 -6.72
CA VAL A 120 -11.43 -3.41 -6.12
C VAL A 120 -11.45 -4.87 -6.55
N VAL A 121 -11.22 -5.78 -5.60
CA VAL A 121 -11.32 -7.22 -5.82
C VAL A 121 -12.68 -7.66 -5.29
N ASN A 122 -13.66 -7.86 -6.17
CA ASN A 122 -14.98 -8.36 -5.80
C ASN A 122 -15.04 -9.88 -6.01
N THR A 123 -14.36 -10.63 -5.16
CA THR A 123 -14.38 -12.09 -5.17
C THR A 123 -15.03 -12.57 -3.88
N GLY A 124 -16.29 -12.97 -3.93
CA GLY A 124 -17.02 -13.55 -2.79
C GLY A 124 -18.09 -12.66 -2.18
N HIS A 125 -18.69 -13.14 -1.09
CA HIS A 125 -19.74 -12.44 -0.34
C HIS A 125 -19.14 -11.36 0.55
N GLN A 126 -19.61 -10.12 0.40
CA GLN A 126 -19.31 -9.04 1.34
C GLN A 126 -20.17 -9.19 2.60
N ILE A 127 -19.59 -8.87 3.76
CA ILE A 127 -20.34 -8.81 5.02
C ILE A 127 -21.41 -7.73 4.90
N GLN A 128 -22.65 -8.09 5.24
CA GLN A 128 -23.80 -7.19 5.24
C GLN A 128 -24.20 -6.90 6.68
N LEU A 129 -24.36 -5.61 6.98
CA LEU A 129 -24.82 -5.13 8.28
C LEU A 129 -26.16 -4.42 8.09
N THR A 130 -27.15 -4.80 8.89
CA THR A 130 -28.41 -4.06 9.02
C THR A 130 -28.56 -3.63 10.46
N GLU A 131 -28.53 -2.31 10.67
CA GLU A 131 -28.68 -1.72 11.99
C GLU A 131 -30.10 -1.20 12.18
N SER A 132 -30.65 -1.48 13.37
CA SER A 132 -31.91 -0.90 13.83
C SER A 132 -31.73 -0.34 15.24
N LYS A 133 -32.80 0.28 15.76
CA LYS A 133 -32.82 0.83 17.11
C LYS A 133 -32.52 -0.22 18.19
N ASP A 134 -32.95 -1.46 17.99
CA ASP A 134 -32.94 -2.48 19.05
C ASP A 134 -31.92 -3.61 18.79
N ARG A 135 -31.41 -3.75 17.57
CA ARG A 135 -30.50 -4.85 17.18
C ARG A 135 -29.57 -4.48 16.03
N ILE A 136 -28.50 -5.25 15.93
CA ILE A 136 -27.56 -5.29 14.81
C ILE A 136 -27.64 -6.69 14.19
N GLN A 137 -28.00 -6.77 12.92
CA GLN A 137 -28.00 -8.01 12.16
C GLN A 137 -26.73 -8.09 11.31
N ILE A 138 -26.00 -9.18 11.43
CA ILE A 138 -24.74 -9.44 10.75
C ILE A 138 -24.94 -10.66 9.85
N ASN A 139 -24.77 -10.48 8.54
CA ASN A 139 -24.81 -11.56 7.57
C ASN A 139 -23.45 -11.68 6.87
N THR A 140 -22.81 -12.85 7.00
CA THR A 140 -21.50 -13.17 6.40
C THR A 140 -21.62 -13.96 5.09
N GLY A 141 -22.84 -14.24 4.64
CA GLY A 141 -23.16 -15.18 3.56
C GLY A 141 -23.25 -16.64 4.02
N ALA A 142 -22.44 -17.05 5.00
CA ALA A 142 -22.49 -18.40 5.58
C ALA A 142 -23.38 -18.48 6.83
N ILE A 143 -23.36 -17.45 7.67
CA ILE A 143 -24.19 -17.34 8.87
C ILE A 143 -24.84 -15.97 8.97
N GLN A 144 -26.02 -15.93 9.59
CA GLN A 144 -26.68 -14.73 10.04
C GLN A 144 -26.79 -14.75 11.56
N CYS A 145 -26.33 -13.68 12.19
CA CYS A 145 -26.40 -13.47 13.63
C CYS A 145 -27.12 -12.16 13.93
N GLU A 146 -27.88 -12.14 15.02
CA GLU A 146 -28.52 -10.93 15.55
C GLU A 146 -27.97 -10.64 16.94
N LEU A 147 -27.48 -9.42 17.11
CA LEU A 147 -27.04 -8.90 18.40
C LEU A 147 -28.04 -7.85 18.89
N PRO A 148 -28.80 -8.11 19.97
CA PRO A 148 -29.61 -7.07 20.58
C PRO A 148 -28.71 -6.00 21.19
N ARG A 149 -29.15 -4.72 21.14
CA ARG A 149 -28.37 -3.60 21.69
C ARG A 149 -28.46 -3.49 23.22
N SER A 150 -29.39 -4.21 23.82
CA SER A 150 -29.62 -4.28 25.26
C SER A 150 -30.14 -5.67 25.65
N GLY A 151 -29.97 -6.03 26.92
CA GLY A 151 -30.54 -7.23 27.54
C GLY A 151 -31.28 -6.86 28.81
#